data_AF-T1BTC6-F1
#
_entry.id   AF-T1BTC6-F1
#
_cell.length_a   1.000
_cell.length_b   1.000
_cell.length_c   1.000
_cell.angle_alpha   90.00
_cell.angle_beta   90.00
_cell.angle_gamma   90.00
#
_symmetry.space_group_name_H-M   'P 1'
#
loop_
_entity.id
_entity.type
_entity.pdbx_description
1 polymer ?
#
loop_
_entity_poly.entity_id
_entity_poly.type
_entity_poly.pdbx_seq_one_letter_code
_entity_poly.pdbx_strand_id
1 'polypeptide(L)' 'MIYLMISFAMLIVISEPAIRVPIGNAANAVFGPSIGFHYQFPLLTLILSGIIIGLVTSIPRYFFTDWLRYGRTQAR' A
#
# COMPACT_ATOMS: atom_id res chain seq x y z
N MET A 1 17.96 2.29 -10.01
CA MET A 1 18.61 3.10 -8.96
C MET A 1 17.60 3.62 -7.94
N ILE A 2 16.52 4.32 -8.32
CA ILE A 2 15.54 4.86 -7.35
C ILE A 2 14.81 3.80 -6.52
N TYR A 3 14.41 2.68 -7.12
CA TYR A 3 13.79 1.57 -6.39
C TYR A 3 14.71 0.98 -5.32
N LEU A 4 16.01 0.84 -5.63
CA LEU A 4 17.01 0.36 -4.68
C LEU A 4 17.14 1.32 -3.49
N MET A 5 17.15 2.63 -3.74
CA MET A 5 17.22 3.65 -2.69
C MET A 5 16.00 3.61 -1.77
N ILE A 6 14.80 3.46 -2.35
CA ILE A 6 13.56 3.31 -1.58
C ILE A 6 13.60 2.04 -0.73
N SER A 7 14.06 0.92 -1.28
CA SER A 7 14.20 -0.33 -0.52
C SER A 7 15.15 -0.19 0.68
N PHE A 8 16.29 0.49 0.52
CA PHE A 8 17.21 0.77 1.63
C PHE A 8 16.59 1.71 2.68
N ALA A 9 15.88 2.76 2.25
CA ALA A 9 15.17 3.65 3.17
C ALA A 9 14.13 2.88 4.00
N MET A 10 13.36 1.99 3.38
CA MET A 10 12.38 1.15 4.08
C MET A 10 13.05 0.21 5.09
N LEU A 11 14.22 -0.32 4.77
CA LEU A 11 15.00 -1.15 5.69
C LEU A 11 15.39 -0.38 6.96
N ILE A 12 15.82 0.87 6.83
CA ILE A 12 16.16 1.75 7.96
C ILE A 12 14.90 2.01 8.81
N VAL A 13 13.78 2.35 8.17
CA VAL A 13 12.50 2.62 8.84
C VAL A 13 12.03 1.43 9.67
N ILE A 14 12.19 0.20 9.17
CA ILE A 14 11.78 -1.02 9.87
C ILE A 14 12.77 -1.42 10.98
N SER A 15 14.06 -1.14 10.79
CA SER A 15 15.12 -1.55 11.71
C SER A 15 15.22 -0.65 12.94
N GLU A 16 15.06 0.66 12.78
CA GLU A 16 15.21 1.64 13.85
C GLU A 16 13.92 1.79 14.69
N PRO A 17 13.92 1.40 15.98
CA PRO A 17 12.72 1.49 16.82
C PRO A 17 12.18 2.91 16.96
N ALA A 18 13.06 3.92 17.01
CA ALA A 18 12.64 5.32 17.14
C ALA A 18 11.77 5.80 15.96
N ILE A 19 11.89 5.16 14.80
CA ILE A 19 11.09 5.47 13.61
C ILE A 19 9.91 4.49 13.48
N ARG A 20 10.15 3.19 13.65
CA ARG A 20 9.11 2.17 13.47
C ARG A 20 7.95 2.32 14.44
N VAL A 21 8.24 2.55 15.73
CA VAL A 21 7.23 2.59 16.80
C VAL A 21 6.19 3.70 16.59
N PRO A 22 6.56 4.97 16.38
CA PRO A 22 5.56 6.02 16.17
C PRO A 22 4.72 5.79 14.91
N ILE A 23 5.33 5.30 13.82
CA ILE A 23 4.60 4.95 12.60
C ILE A 23 3.58 3.83 12.87
N GLY A 24 4.00 2.78 13.56
CA GLY A 24 3.13 1.66 13.93
C GLY A 24 1.97 2.10 14.81
N ASN A 25 2.23 2.95 15.80
CA ASN A 25 1.19 3.47 16.69
C ASN A 25 0.18 4.35 15.94
N ALA A 26 0.66 5.24 15.07
CA ALA A 26 -0.21 6.09 14.24
C ALA A 26 -1.07 5.25 13.28
N ALA A 27 -0.46 4.26 12.62
CA ALA A 27 -1.18 3.33 11.75
C ALA A 27 -2.22 2.52 12.55
N ASN A 28 -1.87 2.02 13.73
CA ASN A 28 -2.79 1.28 14.57
C ASN A 28 -3.96 2.14 15.08
N ALA A 29 -3.73 3.42 15.40
CA ALA A 29 -4.78 4.32 15.85
C ALA A 29 -5.89 4.51 14.80
N VAL A 30 -5.54 4.45 13.51
CA VAL A 30 -6.49 4.63 12.40
C VAL A 30 -6.99 3.29 11.86
N PHE A 31 -6.08 2.40 11.48
CA PHE A 31 -6.40 1.13 10.83
C PHE A 31 -6.87 0.05 11.80
N GLY A 32 -6.41 0.08 13.06
CA GLY A 32 -6.83 -0.84 14.12
C GLY A 32 -8.35 -0.89 14.31
N PRO A 33 -9.04 0.25 14.52
CA PRO A 33 -10.50 0.26 14.66
C PRO A 33 -11.25 0.14 13.33
N SER A 34 -10.73 0.68 12.23
CA SER A 34 -11.48 0.77 10.96
C SER A 34 -11.53 -0.54 10.17
N ILE A 35 -10.39 -1.20 9.98
CA ILE A 35 -10.28 -2.43 9.18
C ILE A 35 -9.56 -3.57 9.93
N GLY A 36 -8.86 -3.25 11.01
CA GLY A 36 -8.13 -4.17 11.87
C GLY A 36 -8.97 -4.86 12.92
N PHE A 37 -10.20 -4.36 13.18
CA PHE A 37 -11.13 -4.86 14.19
C PHE A 37 -10.49 -5.17 15.54
N HIS A 38 -9.58 -4.30 16.00
CA HIS A 38 -8.78 -4.53 17.22
C HIS A 38 -8.16 -5.94 17.28
N TYR A 39 -7.68 -6.43 16.13
CA TYR A 39 -7.04 -7.74 15.97
C TYR A 39 -7.96 -8.96 16.14
N GLN A 40 -9.28 -8.77 16.22
CA GLN A 40 -10.25 -9.86 16.44
C GLN A 40 -10.48 -10.74 15.21
N PHE A 41 -10.37 -10.19 13.99
CA PHE A 41 -10.66 -10.91 12.75
C PHE A 41 -9.51 -10.84 11.74
N PRO A 42 -8.36 -11.51 11.98
CA PRO A 42 -7.16 -11.36 11.16
C PRO A 42 -7.35 -11.69 9.67
N LEU A 43 -8.13 -12.73 9.36
CA LEU A 43 -8.43 -13.11 7.97
C LEU A 43 -9.23 -12.03 7.25
N LEU A 44 -10.24 -11.47 7.92
CA LEU A 44 -11.07 -10.40 7.35
C LEU A 44 -10.24 -9.13 7.13
N THR A 45 -9.41 -8.75 8.10
CA THR A 45 -8.48 -7.63 7.98
C THR A 45 -7.55 -7.79 6.77
N LEU A 46 -7.00 -8.99 6.55
CA LEU A 46 -6.11 -9.25 5.41
C LEU A 46 -6.84 -9.11 4.06
N ILE A 47 -8.05 -9.66 3.96
CA ILE A 47 -8.88 -9.55 2.75
C ILE A 47 -9.23 -8.08 2.46
N LEU A 48 -9.75 -7.35 3.46
CA LEU A 48 -10.11 -5.94 3.30
C LEU A 48 -8.90 -5.08 2.94
N SER A 49 -7.75 -5.32 3.57
CA SER A 49 -6.51 -4.61 3.25
C SER A 49 -6.09 -4.83 1.80
N GLY A 50 -6.17 -6.07 1.32
CA GLY A 50 -5.88 -6.39 -0.09
C GLY A 50 -6.82 -5.68 -1.07
N ILE A 51 -8.12 -5.66 -0.76
CA ILE A 51 -9.12 -4.95 -1.57
C ILE A 51 -8.84 -3.45 -1.59
N ILE A 52 -8.58 -2.83 -0.44
CA ILE A 52 -8.31 -1.40 -0.33
C ILE A 52 -7.06 -1.03 -1.13
N ILE A 53 -5.96 -1.78 -0.98
CA ILE A 53 -4.73 -1.54 -1.75
C ILE A 53 -4.99 -1.72 -3.25
N GLY A 54 -5.75 -2.75 -3.63
CA GLY A 54 -6.15 -2.97 -5.02
C GLY A 54 -6.90 -1.77 -5.59
N LEU A 55 -7.86 -1.21 -4.86
CA LEU A 55 -8.61 -0.04 -5.28
C LEU A 55 -7.74 1.22 -5.34
N VAL A 56 -6.96 1.49 -4.30
CA VAL A 56 -6.08 2.67 -4.22
C VAL A 56 -5.06 2.70 -5.36
N THR A 57 -4.57 1.54 -5.79
CA THR A 57 -3.62 1.44 -6.90
C THR A 57 -4.31 1.44 -8.27
N SER A 58 -5.47 0.81 -8.38
CA SER A 58 -6.17 0.63 -9.66
C SER A 58 -6.92 1.87 -10.11
N ILE A 59 -7.51 2.64 -9.19
CA ILE A 59 -8.29 3.84 -9.53
C ILE A 59 -7.42 4.88 -10.25
N PRO A 60 -6.27 5.33 -9.71
CA PRO A 60 -5.40 6.28 -10.42
C PRO A 60 -4.94 5.71 -11.75
N ARG A 61 -4.57 4.42 -11.79
CA ARG A 61 -4.16 3.77 -13.03
C ARG A 61 -5.27 3.83 -14.08
N TYR A 62 -6.51 3.60 -13.70
CA TYR A 62 -7.65 3.68 -14.61
C TYR A 62 -7.81 5.08 -15.22
N PHE A 63 -7.76 6.12 -14.39
CA PHE A 63 -7.99 7.50 -14.82
C PHE A 63 -6.80 8.13 -15.57
N PHE A 64 -5.57 7.81 -15.20
CA PHE A 64 -4.38 8.48 -15.74
C PHE A 64 -3.69 7.71 -16.87
N THR A 65 -4.11 6.47 -17.16
CA THR A 65 -3.53 5.68 -18.26
C THR A 65 -4.22 6.04 -19.58
N ASP A 66 -3.45 6.41 -20.61
CA ASP A 66 -3.96 6.58 -21.98
C ASP A 66 -4.13 5.21 -22.67
N TRP A 67 -5.29 4.60 -22.47
CA TRP A 67 -5.63 3.29 -23.01
C TRP A 67 -5.60 3.22 -24.54
N LEU A 68 -5.92 4.32 -25.24
CA LEU A 68 -5.91 4.37 -26.70
C LEU A 68 -4.47 4.26 -27.23
N ARG A 69 -3.53 4.97 -26.61
CA ARG A 69 -2.11 4.87 -26.97
C ARG A 69 -1.55 3.48 -26.70
N TYR A 70 -1.90 2.86 -25.57
CA TYR A 70 -1.49 1.49 -25.26
C TYR A 70 -2.04 0.48 -26.27
N GLY A 71 -3.32 0.57 -26.63
CA GLY A 71 -3.95 -0.32 -27.62
C GLY A 71 -3.31 -0.21 -29.01
N ARG A 72 -2.99 1.01 -29.46
CA ARG A 72 -2.29 1.22 -30.75
C ARG A 72 -0.86 0.68 -30.76
N THR A 73 -0.19 0.70 -29.60
CA THR A 73 1.17 0.17 -29.46
C THR A 73 1.17 -1.36 -29.43
N GLN A 74 0.14 -1.99 -28.85
CA GLN A 74 -0.01 -3.46 -28.83
C GLN A 74 -0.45 -4.07 -30.15
N ALA A 75 -1.18 -3.31 -30.98
CA ALA A 75 -1.64 -3.78 -32.29
C ALA A 75 -0.56 -3.72 -33.40
N ARG A 76 0.67 -3.34 -33.04
CA ARG A 76 1.82 -3.22 -33.94
C ARG A 76 2.82 -4.34 -33.67
#